data_AF-A0A356F875-F1
#
_entry.id   AF-A0A356F875-F1
#
_cell.length_a   1.000
_cell.length_b   1.000
_cell.length_c   1.000
_cell.angle_alpha   90.00
_cell.angle_beta   90.00
_cell.angle_gamma   90.00
#
_symmetry.space_group_name_H-M   'P 1'
#
loop_
_entity.id
_entity.type
_entity.pdbx_description
1 polymer ?
#
loop_
_entity_poly.entity_id
_entity_poly.type
_entity_poly.pdbx_seq_one_letter_code
_entity_poly.pdbx_strand_id
1 'polypeptide(L)'
;MEHNPLKPDEKRPWCKKCRAHTSCAQGQHGVVGYRILKCDRCEGEMLKNAYGMTHSSRLGCIVPALRVLGVLLLIAGVLLFVRGNSLRRAEGAHIIASFFLACGAGCFPMAFWLSRLRVSWVAWVKEQGRKTDEELEEEAKQWPRNLPPQEKKKKKKR
;
A
#
# COMPACT_ATOMS: atom_id res chain seq x y z
N MET A 1 23.12 13.70 12.14
CA MET A 1 22.64 12.58 12.98
C MET A 1 22.27 11.44 12.05
N GLU A 2 22.75 10.23 12.35
CA GLU A 2 22.42 9.00 11.61
C GLU A 2 20.91 8.76 11.73
N HIS A 3 20.23 8.42 10.63
CA HIS A 3 18.79 8.20 10.66
C HIS A 3 18.46 6.95 11.49
N ASN A 4 17.62 7.10 12.51
CA ASN A 4 17.05 5.96 13.22
C ASN A 4 15.90 5.34 12.41
N PRO A 5 16.05 4.11 11.87
CA PRO A 5 15.03 3.46 11.04
C PRO A 5 13.80 2.99 11.84
N LEU A 6 13.89 2.94 13.17
CA LEU A 6 12.80 2.55 14.07
C LEU A 6 11.99 3.73 14.56
N LYS A 7 12.57 4.95 14.54
CA LYS A 7 11.84 6.16 14.89
C LYS A 7 10.79 6.46 13.82
N PRO A 8 9.49 6.52 14.17
CA PRO A 8 8.43 6.83 13.23
C PRO A 8 8.66 8.18 12.54
N ASP A 9 8.75 8.16 11.21
CA ASP A 9 8.85 9.35 10.38
C ASP A 9 7.89 9.23 9.19
N GLU A 10 6.86 10.07 9.19
CA GLU A 10 5.83 10.04 8.16
C GLU A 10 6.36 10.39 6.77
N LYS A 11 7.45 11.15 6.69
CA LYS A 11 8.06 11.61 5.44
C LYS A 11 8.95 10.56 4.80
N ARG A 12 9.13 9.41 5.45
CA ARG A 12 10.02 8.35 4.98
C ARG A 12 9.25 7.10 4.58
N PRO A 13 9.71 6.38 3.54
CA PRO A 13 9.12 5.12 3.19
C PRO A 13 9.24 4.11 4.33
N TRP A 14 8.17 3.37 4.59
CA TRP A 14 8.15 2.32 5.62
C TRP A 14 7.92 0.94 5.02
N CYS A 15 8.66 -0.05 5.52
CA CYS A 15 8.45 -1.44 5.14
C CYS A 15 7.57 -2.15 6.17
N LYS A 16 6.41 -2.66 5.72
CA LYS A 16 5.52 -3.44 6.60
C LYS A 16 6.14 -4.72 7.14
N LYS A 17 6.96 -5.41 6.35
CA LYS A 17 7.60 -6.66 6.75
C LYS A 17 8.70 -6.42 7.78
N CYS A 18 9.57 -5.45 7.50
CA CYS A 18 10.69 -5.13 8.38
C CYS A 18 10.33 -4.19 9.53
N ARG A 19 9.12 -3.59 9.53
CA ARG A 19 8.67 -2.62 10.55
C ARG A 19 9.71 -1.52 10.80
N ALA A 20 10.26 -0.98 9.72
CA ALA A 20 11.32 0.02 9.77
C ALA A 20 11.27 0.92 8.55
N HIS A 21 11.79 2.12 8.71
CA HIS A 21 12.08 3.07 7.65
C HIS A 21 13.36 2.72 6.90
N THR A 22 13.45 3.17 5.65
CA THR A 22 14.72 3.18 4.91
C THR A 22 15.59 4.37 5.32
N SER A 23 16.90 4.19 5.25
CA SER A 23 17.89 5.26 5.34
C SER A 23 17.75 6.30 4.23
N CYS A 24 17.19 5.93 3.06
CA CYS A 24 16.96 6.85 1.96
C CYS A 24 15.80 7.80 2.26
N ALA A 25 16.13 9.07 2.55
CA ALA A 25 15.14 10.14 2.57
C ALA A 25 14.56 10.35 1.17
N GLN A 26 13.25 10.45 1.07
CA GLN A 26 12.56 10.81 -0.17
C GLN A 26 12.96 12.25 -0.54
N GLY A 27 13.88 12.41 -1.50
CA GLY A 27 14.25 13.72 -2.03
C GLY A 27 15.73 13.98 -2.34
N GLN A 28 16.68 13.11 -1.97
CA GLN A 28 18.11 13.36 -2.28
C GLN A 28 18.52 13.06 -3.74
N HIS A 29 17.67 12.40 -4.51
CA HIS A 29 17.76 12.39 -5.97
C HIS A 29 16.41 12.79 -6.52
N GLY A 30 16.33 14.04 -7.01
CA GLY A 30 15.19 14.55 -7.74
C GLY A 30 14.76 13.55 -8.81
N VAL A 31 13.46 13.29 -8.86
CA VAL A 31 12.76 12.56 -9.92
C VAL A 31 13.33 11.16 -10.21
N VAL A 32 12.77 10.14 -9.55
CA VAL A 32 12.70 8.81 -10.19
C VAL A 32 11.26 8.35 -10.17
N GLY A 33 10.59 8.62 -11.29
CA GLY A 33 9.18 8.36 -11.53
C GLY A 33 8.79 6.93 -11.17
N TYR A 34 7.60 6.77 -10.58
CA TYR A 34 6.82 5.54 -10.41
C TYR A 34 7.55 4.21 -10.06
N ARG A 35 8.85 4.19 -9.71
CA ARG A 35 9.55 2.97 -9.31
C ARG A 35 9.07 2.58 -7.94
N ILE A 36 8.45 1.41 -7.84
CA ILE A 36 8.09 0.79 -6.56
C ILE A 36 9.37 0.74 -5.71
N LEU A 37 9.40 1.50 -4.62
CA LEU A 37 10.53 1.49 -3.69
C LEU A 37 10.52 0.11 -3.04
N LYS A 38 11.61 -0.64 -3.17
CA LYS A 38 11.77 -1.94 -2.53
C LYS A 38 12.61 -1.75 -1.27
N CYS A 39 12.28 -2.53 -0.25
CA CYS A 39 13.06 -2.58 0.97
C CYS A 39 14.37 -3.30 0.70
N ASP A 40 15.48 -2.64 0.96
CA ASP A 40 16.82 -3.20 0.74
C ASP A 40 17.07 -4.48 1.56
N ARG A 41 16.30 -4.70 2.64
CA ARG A 41 16.42 -5.86 3.54
C ARG A 41 15.59 -7.07 3.14
N CYS A 42 14.34 -6.88 2.72
CA CYS A 42 13.41 -7.99 2.46
C CYS A 42 12.85 -8.00 1.04
N GLU A 43 13.36 -7.11 0.17
CA GLU A 43 12.85 -6.79 -1.17
C GLU A 43 11.35 -6.48 -1.23
N GLY A 44 10.74 -6.25 -0.07
CA GLY A 44 9.32 -6.01 0.08
C GLY A 44 8.97 -4.60 -0.40
N GLU A 45 7.75 -4.43 -0.89
CA GLU A 45 7.28 -3.11 -1.28
C GLU A 45 7.29 -2.15 -0.08
N MET A 46 7.90 -1.00 -0.28
CA MET A 46 7.91 0.08 0.70
C MET A 46 6.72 1.00 0.46
N LEU A 47 6.12 1.40 1.56
CA LEU A 47 5.04 2.37 1.57
C LEU A 47 5.68 3.75 1.45
N LYS A 48 5.72 4.27 0.22
CA LYS A 48 6.39 5.53 -0.13
C LYS A 48 5.96 6.73 0.70
N ASN A 49 4.71 6.79 1.15
CA ASN A 49 4.15 7.97 1.81
C ASN A 49 3.31 7.52 3.00
N ALA A 50 3.97 7.21 4.13
CA ALA A 50 3.26 6.98 5.38
C ALA A 50 2.45 8.23 5.80
N TYR A 51 2.97 9.43 5.55
CA TYR A 51 2.26 10.72 5.64
C TYR A 51 0.95 10.74 4.85
N GLY A 52 0.96 10.16 3.65
CA GLY A 52 -0.23 9.99 2.82
C GLY A 52 -1.30 9.10 3.47
N MET A 53 -0.89 8.15 4.31
CA MET A 53 -1.77 7.21 5.02
C MET A 53 -2.26 7.73 6.38
N THR A 54 -1.47 8.54 7.09
CA THR A 54 -1.79 9.03 8.44
C THR A 54 -2.40 10.41 8.48
N HIS A 55 -1.77 11.38 7.81
CA HIS A 55 -2.10 12.80 7.94
C HIS A 55 -2.82 13.35 6.70
N SER A 56 -2.62 12.75 5.54
CA SER A 56 -3.34 13.19 4.35
C SER A 56 -4.77 12.65 4.36
N SER A 57 -5.70 13.61 4.49
CA SER A 57 -7.09 13.57 4.01
C SER A 57 -7.31 12.74 2.73
N ARG A 58 -6.30 12.52 1.90
CA ARG A 58 -6.40 11.68 0.70
C ARG A 58 -6.68 10.21 0.99
N LEU A 59 -5.94 9.45 1.82
CA LEU A 59 -6.28 8.02 2.02
C LEU A 59 -7.51 7.80 2.91
N GLY A 60 -7.73 8.72 3.87
CA GLY A 60 -8.97 8.79 4.64
C GLY A 60 -10.20 8.99 3.75
N CYS A 61 -10.09 9.73 2.64
CA CYS A 61 -11.14 9.87 1.64
C CYS A 61 -11.08 8.82 0.53
N ILE A 62 -9.90 8.35 0.09
CA ILE A 62 -9.71 7.43 -1.03
C ILE A 62 -10.24 6.04 -0.68
N VAL A 63 -10.02 5.53 0.54
CA VAL A 63 -10.53 4.19 0.89
C VAL A 63 -12.07 4.18 0.91
N PRO A 64 -12.75 5.14 1.58
CA PRO A 64 -14.20 5.29 1.44
C PRO A 64 -14.64 5.58 0.01
N ALA A 65 -13.96 6.47 -0.72
CA ALA A 65 -14.32 6.81 -2.11
C ALA A 65 -14.18 5.62 -3.05
N LEU A 66 -13.15 4.77 -2.90
CA LEU A 66 -13.00 3.52 -3.65
C LEU A 66 -14.11 2.52 -3.33
N ARG A 67 -14.53 2.44 -2.06
CA ARG A 67 -15.68 1.59 -1.68
C ARG A 67 -16.98 2.11 -2.26
N VAL A 68 -17.24 3.42 -2.15
CA VAL A 68 -18.43 4.07 -2.71
C VAL A 68 -18.46 3.93 -4.23
N LEU A 69 -17.34 4.23 -4.90
CA LEU A 69 -17.20 4.04 -6.35
C LEU A 69 -17.43 2.58 -6.74
N GLY A 70 -16.84 1.63 -6.02
CA GLY A 70 -17.06 0.20 -6.25
C GLY A 70 -18.52 -0.20 -6.16
N VAL A 71 -19.24 0.28 -5.12
CA VAL A 71 -20.68 0.06 -4.96
C VAL A 71 -21.48 0.69 -6.11
N LEU A 72 -21.18 1.93 -6.49
CA LEU A 72 -21.86 2.61 -7.60
C LEU A 72 -21.67 1.88 -8.93
N LEU A 73 -20.46 1.40 -9.22
CA LEU A 73 -20.16 0.62 -10.42
C LEU A 73 -20.89 -0.73 -10.41
N LEU A 74 -20.97 -1.40 -9.26
CA LEU A 74 -21.74 -2.64 -9.12
C LEU A 74 -23.24 -2.40 -9.36
N ILE A 75 -23.82 -1.35 -8.76
CA ILE A 75 -25.23 -0.99 -8.97
C ILE A 75 -25.49 -0.69 -10.44
N ALA A 76 -24.62 0.12 -11.07
CA ALA A 76 -24.74 0.43 -12.50
C ALA A 76 -24.66 -0.85 -13.37
N GLY A 77 -23.71 -1.74 -13.09
CA GLY A 77 -23.58 -3.02 -13.77
C GLY A 77 -24.83 -3.91 -13.64
N VAL A 78 -25.40 -4.01 -12.44
CA VAL A 78 -26.65 -4.77 -12.19
C VAL A 78 -27.83 -4.14 -12.94
N LEU A 79 -27.99 -2.82 -12.88
CA LEU A 79 -29.08 -2.12 -13.57
C LEU A 79 -28.99 -2.31 -15.09
N LEU A 80 -27.79 -2.22 -15.66
CA LEU A 80 -27.54 -2.47 -17.09
C LEU A 80 -27.81 -3.93 -17.46
N PHE A 81 -27.44 -4.88 -16.60
CA PHE A 81 -27.70 -6.30 -16.80
C PHE A 81 -29.20 -6.62 -16.80
N VAL A 82 -29.94 -6.14 -15.80
CA VAL A 82 -31.40 -6.35 -15.70
C VAL A 82 -32.14 -5.69 -16.86
N ARG A 83 -31.73 -4.48 -17.26
CA ARG A 83 -32.35 -3.74 -18.37
C ARG A 83 -31.99 -4.31 -19.75
N GLY A 84 -30.77 -4.82 -19.91
CA GLY A 84 -30.34 -5.52 -21.13
C GLY A 84 -31.04 -6.85 -21.34
N ASN A 85 -31.48 -7.51 -20.26
CA ASN A 85 -32.30 -8.73 -20.36
C ASN A 85 -33.75 -8.45 -20.78
N SER A 86 -34.31 -7.27 -20.44
CA SER A 86 -35.71 -6.96 -20.71
C SER A 86 -35.96 -6.33 -22.08
N LEU A 87 -35.01 -5.56 -22.60
CA LEU A 87 -35.00 -5.13 -23.99
C LEU A 87 -34.18 -6.14 -24.79
N ARG A 88 -34.75 -6.85 -25.77
CA ARG A 88 -34.04 -7.75 -26.72
C ARG A 88 -33.01 -6.99 -27.60
N ARG A 89 -32.12 -6.20 -27.00
CA ARG A 89 -31.24 -5.24 -27.67
C ARG A 89 -29.81 -5.37 -27.16
N ALA A 90 -28.97 -5.67 -28.14
CA ALA A 90 -27.54 -5.44 -28.23
C ALA A 90 -26.64 -6.37 -27.42
N GLU A 91 -25.93 -7.23 -28.15
CA GLU A 91 -24.75 -8.02 -27.75
C GLU A 91 -23.71 -7.19 -26.98
N GLY A 92 -23.70 -5.86 -27.13
CA GLY A 92 -22.83 -4.95 -26.36
C GLY A 92 -23.28 -4.63 -24.92
N ALA A 93 -24.56 -4.76 -24.57
CA ALA A 93 -25.07 -4.39 -23.25
C ALA A 93 -24.53 -5.31 -22.14
N HIS A 94 -24.39 -6.61 -22.43
CA HIS A 94 -23.79 -7.57 -21.51
C HIS A 94 -22.31 -7.31 -21.29
N ILE A 95 -21.56 -6.99 -22.35
CA ILE A 95 -20.11 -6.68 -22.26
C ILE A 95 -19.90 -5.46 -21.36
N ILE A 96 -20.70 -4.41 -21.56
CA ILE A 96 -20.63 -3.19 -20.75
C ILE A 96 -21.01 -3.51 -19.30
N ALA A 97 -22.10 -4.23 -19.05
CA ALA A 97 -22.51 -4.62 -17.71
C ALA A 97 -21.42 -5.44 -16.98
N SER A 98 -20.83 -6.43 -17.65
CA SER A 98 -19.74 -7.24 -17.11
C SER A 98 -18.50 -6.40 -16.80
N PHE A 99 -18.16 -5.42 -17.62
CA PHE A 99 -17.07 -4.48 -17.35
C PHE A 99 -17.31 -3.68 -16.06
N PHE A 100 -18.50 -3.09 -15.90
CA PHE A 100 -18.86 -2.34 -14.69
C PHE A 100 -18.82 -3.22 -13.44
N LEU A 101 -19.29 -4.46 -13.52
CA LEU A 101 -19.23 -5.43 -12.42
C LEU A 101 -17.78 -5.78 -12.06
N ALA A 102 -16.95 -6.08 -13.06
CA ALA A 102 -15.54 -6.42 -12.85
C ALA A 102 -14.74 -5.25 -12.24
N CYS A 103 -14.93 -4.03 -12.76
CA CYS A 103 -14.31 -2.83 -12.22
C CYS A 103 -14.80 -2.53 -10.80
N GLY A 104 -16.10 -2.63 -10.54
CA GLY A 104 -16.68 -2.43 -9.21
C GLY A 104 -16.12 -3.42 -8.19
N ALA A 105 -16.08 -4.72 -8.54
CA ALA A 105 -15.48 -5.76 -7.70
C ALA A 105 -13.98 -5.50 -7.46
N GLY A 106 -13.25 -5.04 -8.48
CA GLY A 106 -11.83 -4.71 -8.40
C GLY A 106 -11.48 -3.59 -7.41
N CYS A 107 -12.42 -2.69 -7.09
CA CYS A 107 -12.20 -1.64 -6.10
C CYS A 107 -12.05 -2.17 -4.66
N PHE A 108 -12.69 -3.30 -4.32
CA PHE A 108 -12.73 -3.83 -2.95
C PHE A 108 -11.40 -4.45 -2.48
N PRO A 109 -10.70 -5.30 -3.26
CA PRO A 109 -9.38 -5.81 -2.89
C PRO A 109 -8.37 -4.68 -2.62
N MET A 110 -8.38 -3.65 -3.46
CA MET A 110 -7.49 -2.49 -3.29
C MET A 110 -7.81 -1.72 -2.00
N ALA A 111 -9.09 -1.43 -1.76
CA ALA A 111 -9.53 -0.76 -0.53
C ALA A 111 -9.19 -1.58 0.74
N PHE A 112 -9.35 -2.90 0.68
CA PHE A 112 -9.00 -3.81 1.76
C PHE A 112 -7.49 -3.82 2.04
N TRP A 113 -6.67 -3.94 0.99
CA TRP A 113 -5.21 -3.90 1.11
C TRP A 113 -4.72 -2.60 1.75
N LEU A 114 -5.20 -1.45 1.27
CA LEU A 114 -4.90 -0.13 1.84
C LEU A 114 -5.33 -0.02 3.31
N SER A 115 -6.50 -0.55 3.66
CA SER A 115 -6.99 -0.58 5.05
C SER A 115 -6.04 -1.38 5.96
N ARG A 116 -5.61 -2.56 5.51
CA ARG A 116 -4.68 -3.42 6.28
C ARG A 116 -3.31 -2.78 6.45
N LEU A 117 -2.84 -2.02 5.47
CA LEU A 117 -1.58 -1.29 5.59
C LEU A 117 -1.71 -0.19 6.63
N ARG A 118 -2.82 0.57 6.62
CA ARG A 118 -3.07 1.67 7.57
C ARG A 118 -3.10 1.16 9.00
N VAL A 119 -3.85 0.10 9.27
CA VAL A 119 -3.90 -0.52 10.60
C VAL A 119 -2.52 -0.99 11.04
N SER A 120 -1.76 -1.64 10.15
CA SER A 120 -0.42 -2.13 10.48
C SER A 120 0.57 -1.01 10.79
N TRP A 121 0.48 0.11 10.07
CA TRP A 121 1.30 1.28 10.32
C TRP A 121 0.94 1.95 11.65
N VAL A 122 -0.34 2.23 11.90
CA VAL A 122 -0.80 2.85 13.16
C VAL A 122 -0.42 2.00 14.37
N ALA A 123 -0.58 0.68 14.28
CA ALA A 123 -0.18 -0.23 15.34
C ALA A 123 1.34 -0.15 15.60
N TRP A 124 2.15 -0.08 14.53
CA TRP A 124 3.59 0.08 14.67
C TRP A 124 3.99 1.43 15.26
N VAL A 125 3.39 2.54 14.82
CA VAL A 125 3.65 3.87 15.40
C VAL A 125 3.29 3.90 16.88
N LYS A 126 2.14 3.31 17.26
CA LYS A 126 1.74 3.20 18.67
C LYS A 126 2.75 2.38 19.48
N GLU A 127 3.28 1.31 18.91
CA GLU A 127 4.29 0.48 19.57
C GLU A 127 5.61 1.25 19.76
N GLN A 128 6.09 1.95 18.74
CA GLN A 128 7.32 2.74 18.84
C GLN A 128 7.14 3.95 19.78
N GLY A 129 5.96 4.58 19.81
CA GLY A 129 5.65 5.69 20.71
C GLY A 129 5.54 5.29 22.19
N ARG A 130 5.54 3.98 22.51
CA ARG A 130 5.64 3.49 23.89
C ARG A 130 7.08 3.38 24.39
N LYS A 131 8.06 3.44 23.48
CA LYS A 131 9.48 3.32 23.79
C LYS A 131 10.08 4.71 23.97
N THR A 132 11.07 4.84 24.85
CA THR A 132 11.82 6.09 24.98
C THR A 132 12.73 6.31 23.76
N ASP A 133 13.15 7.55 23.53
CA ASP A 133 14.11 7.84 22.44
C ASP A 133 15.43 7.07 22.63
N GLU A 134 15.87 6.89 23.89
CA GLU A 134 17.05 6.10 24.23
C GLU A 134 16.88 4.62 23.91
N GLU A 135 15.74 4.02 24.26
CA GLU A 135 15.41 2.62 23.91
C GLU A 135 15.37 2.43 22.39
N LEU A 136 14.77 3.37 21.66
CA LEU A 136 14.73 3.36 20.20
C LEU A 136 16.12 3.48 19.59
N GLU A 137 17.01 4.28 20.18
CA GLU A 137 18.39 4.41 19.73
C GLU A 137 19.22 3.15 20.00
N GLU A 138 19.08 2.53 21.18
CA GLU A 138 19.71 1.25 21.50
C GLU A 138 19.24 0.14 20.57
N GLU A 139 17.93 0.03 20.33
CA GLU A 139 17.37 -0.92 19.36
C GLU A 139 17.85 -0.62 17.94
N ALA A 140 18.00 0.64 17.57
CA ALA A 140 18.53 1.03 16.26
C ALA A 140 20.02 0.70 16.11
N LYS A 141 20.80 0.74 17.20
CA LYS A 141 22.21 0.29 17.19
C LYS A 141 22.30 -1.20 16.95
N GLN A 142 21.42 -1.98 17.58
CA GLN A 142 21.33 -3.44 17.40
C GLN A 142 20.57 -3.85 16.14
N TRP A 143 19.86 -2.91 15.51
CA TRP A 143 19.20 -3.14 14.25
C TRP A 143 20.26 -3.53 13.21
N PRO A 144 20.13 -4.69 12.56
CA PRO A 144 21.20 -5.21 11.71
C PRO A 144 21.42 -4.24 10.54
N ARG A 145 22.50 -3.46 10.61
CA ARG A 145 22.89 -2.50 9.57
C ARG A 145 23.28 -3.18 8.26
N ASN A 146 23.62 -4.48 8.31
CA ASN A 146 23.98 -5.29 7.16
C ASN A 146 23.44 -6.72 7.36
N LEU A 147 22.39 -7.11 6.63
CA LEU A 147 22.24 -8.52 6.26
C LEU A 147 22.83 -8.65 4.86
N PRO A 148 23.65 -9.69 4.58
CA PRO A 148 24.21 -9.88 3.26
C PRO A 148 23.08 -9.96 2.22
N PRO A 149 23.31 -9.48 0.98
CA PRO A 149 22.32 -9.57 -0.07
C PRO A 149 21.84 -11.02 -0.16
N GLN A 150 20.52 -11.24 -0.05
CA GLN A 150 19.92 -12.55 -0.25
C GLN A 150 20.41 -13.06 -1.61
N GLU A 151 21.31 -14.04 -1.60
CA GLU A 151 21.74 -14.71 -2.82
C GLU A 151 20.48 -15.17 -3.54
N LYS A 152 20.25 -14.61 -4.73
CA LYS A 152 19.21 -15.06 -5.63
C LYS A 152 19.37 -16.56 -5.77
N LYS A 153 18.47 -17.35 -5.15
CA LYS A 153 18.41 -18.80 -5.36
C LYS A 153 18.37 -19.03 -6.86
N LYS A 154 19.47 -19.51 -7.44
CA LYS A 154 19.54 -19.90 -8.84
C LYS A 154 18.38 -20.86 -9.10
N LYS A 155 17.42 -20.46 -9.94
CA LYS A 155 16.39 -21.38 -10.45
C LYS A 155 17.11 -22.57 -11.06
N LYS A 156 16.97 -23.74 -10.44
CA LYS A 156 17.40 -25.00 -11.02
C LYS A 156 16.50 -25.22 -12.25
N LYS A 157 17.04 -25.04 -13.46
CA LYS A 157 16.40 -25.49 -14.69
C LYS A 157 16.25 -27.02 -14.56
N ARG A 158 15.01 -27.50 -14.59
CA ARG A 158 14.67 -28.86 -15.01
C ARG A 158 13.88 -28.71 -16.29
#